data_AF-M5RV35-F1
#
_entry.id   AF-M5RV35-F1
#
_cell.length_a   1.000
_cell.length_b   1.000
_cell.length_c   1.000
_cell.angle_alpha   90.00
_cell.angle_beta   90.00
_cell.angle_gamma   90.00
#
_symmetry.space_group_name_H-M   'P 1'
#
loop_
_entity.id
_entity.type
_entity.pdbx_description
1 polymer ?
#
loop_
_entity_poly.entity_id
_entity_poly.type
_entity_poly.pdbx_seq_one_letter_code
_entity_poly.pdbx_strand_id
1 'polypeptide(L)'
;MKRRMKFSLATLLAAVAVSAAWFSHIHNSAANQRDATVWLDSIHTGLWRYDSDPQHAGFADPATRDSRGTVEPLFGPDYVHDIEEVLAYDPALGNLNQIAKLRKLTTLNIGSDTQLDLSALPKLSHLKQLTIHAQGINTLEPLHHMAALDSVLIIDTPVDPNELAALKNARPELQIQVTP
;
A
#
# COMPACT_ATOMS: atom_id res chain seq x y z
N MET A 1 -7.13 -11.50 50.85
CA MET A 1 -6.47 -12.71 50.29
C MET A 1 -5.84 -12.33 48.94
N LYS A 2 -4.51 -12.15 48.86
CA LYS A 2 -3.81 -11.74 47.62
C LYS A 2 -3.37 -12.97 46.83
N ARG A 3 -4.03 -13.26 45.71
CA ARG A 3 -3.65 -14.33 44.78
C ARG A 3 -2.37 -13.89 44.04
N ARG A 4 -1.19 -14.34 44.47
CA ARG A 4 0.07 -14.09 43.73
C ARG A 4 0.09 -15.00 42.52
N MET A 5 -0.06 -14.45 41.31
CA MET A 5 0.20 -15.21 40.09
C MET A 5 1.66 -15.68 40.10
N LYS A 6 1.89 -16.99 40.11
CA LYS A 6 3.22 -17.61 40.02
C LYS A 6 3.42 -18.04 38.57
N PHE A 7 4.01 -17.18 37.75
CA PHE A 7 4.42 -17.56 36.41
C PHE A 7 5.77 -18.28 36.49
N SER A 8 5.94 -19.37 35.74
CA SER A 8 7.25 -20.02 35.60
C SER A 8 8.18 -19.10 34.80
N LEU A 9 9.49 -19.18 35.04
CA LEU A 9 10.50 -18.50 34.22
C LEU A 9 10.33 -18.83 32.74
N ALA A 10 9.94 -20.06 32.41
CA ALA A 10 9.64 -20.48 31.04
C ALA A 10 8.45 -19.72 30.44
N THR A 11 7.40 -19.47 31.22
CA THR A 11 6.22 -18.69 30.79
C THR A 11 6.58 -17.22 30.57
N LEU A 12 7.47 -16.66 31.42
CA LEU A 12 7.96 -15.29 31.28
C LEU A 12 8.81 -15.14 30.00
N LEU A 13 9.74 -16.07 29.75
CA LEU A 13 10.59 -16.07 28.57
C LEU A 13 9.77 -16.23 27.28
N ALA A 14 8.77 -17.11 27.28
CA ALA A 14 7.86 -17.25 26.16
C ALA A 14 7.08 -15.95 25.88
N ALA A 15 6.57 -15.28 26.92
CA ALA A 15 5.89 -14.00 26.77
C ALA A 15 6.82 -12.92 26.19
N VAL A 16 8.05 -12.81 26.70
CA VAL A 16 9.05 -11.86 26.19
C VAL A 16 9.40 -12.14 24.72
N ALA A 17 9.59 -13.40 24.34
CA ALA A 17 9.89 -13.77 22.96
C ALA A 17 8.73 -13.43 22.01
N VAL A 18 7.48 -13.71 22.41
CA VAL A 18 6.28 -13.34 21.63
C VAL A 18 6.16 -11.83 21.50
N SER A 19 6.37 -11.07 22.59
CA SER A 19 6.37 -9.61 22.55
C SER A 19 7.48 -9.05 21.66
N ALA A 20 8.69 -9.62 21.70
CA ALA A 20 9.80 -9.19 20.85
C ALA A 20 9.55 -9.48 19.37
N ALA A 21 8.98 -10.65 19.05
CA ALA A 21 8.60 -10.98 17.68
C ALA A 21 7.47 -10.08 17.16
N TRP A 22 6.45 -9.83 17.98
CA TRP A 22 5.36 -8.90 17.67
C TRP A 22 5.88 -7.47 17.47
N PHE A 23 6.78 -7.02 18.35
CA PHE A 23 7.41 -5.71 18.24
C PHE A 23 8.29 -5.59 16.98
N SER A 24 9.05 -6.64 16.64
CA SER A 24 9.83 -6.69 15.40
C SER A 24 8.94 -6.61 14.16
N HIS A 25 7.80 -7.29 14.16
CA HIS A 25 6.84 -7.21 13.07
C HIS A 25 6.28 -5.79 12.90
N ILE A 26 5.83 -5.17 14.00
CA ILE A 26 5.32 -3.80 14.00
C ILE A 26 6.40 -2.82 13.57
N HIS A 27 7.62 -2.97 14.08
CA HIS A 27 8.74 -2.11 13.71
C HIS A 27 9.06 -2.19 12.22
N ASN A 28 9.09 -3.39 11.64
CA ASN A 28 9.32 -3.57 10.21
C ASN A 28 8.18 -2.96 9.38
N SER A 29 6.92 -3.10 9.82
CA SER A 29 5.79 -2.44 9.15
C SER A 29 5.99 -0.93 9.18
N ALA A 30 6.19 -0.36 10.37
CA ALA A 30 6.38 1.06 10.56
C ALA A 30 7.55 1.64 9.78
N ALA A 31 8.69 0.94 9.72
CA ALA A 31 9.83 1.33 8.91
C ALA A 31 9.49 1.40 7.42
N ASN A 32 8.77 0.39 6.89
CA ASN A 32 8.34 0.39 5.49
C ASN A 32 7.33 1.51 5.20
N GLN A 33 6.42 1.81 6.15
CA GLN A 33 5.49 2.92 6.00
C GLN A 33 6.24 4.25 5.99
N ARG A 34 7.16 4.44 6.92
CA ARG A 34 7.98 5.65 6.99
C ARG A 34 8.79 5.89 5.72
N ASP A 35 9.43 4.85 5.18
CA ASP A 35 10.15 4.94 3.91
C ASP A 35 9.21 5.35 2.76
N ALA A 36 8.01 4.79 2.73
CA ALA A 36 7.00 5.12 1.72
C ALA A 36 6.50 6.56 1.86
N THR A 37 6.21 7.04 3.08
CA THR A 37 5.75 8.42 3.30
C THR A 37 6.82 9.43 2.91
N VAL A 38 8.09 9.18 3.28
CA VAL A 38 9.21 10.05 2.91
C VAL A 38 9.38 10.10 1.39
N TRP A 39 9.18 8.98 0.70
CA TRP A 39 9.20 8.95 -0.75
C TRP A 39 8.00 9.69 -1.36
N LEU A 40 6.79 9.52 -0.83
CA LEU A 40 5.58 10.22 -1.26
C LEU A 40 5.72 11.74 -1.09
N ASP A 41 6.34 12.19 0.00
CA ASP A 41 6.67 13.60 0.23
C ASP A 41 7.72 14.14 -0.77
N SER A 42 8.53 13.26 -1.37
CA SER A 42 9.62 13.64 -2.27
C SER A 42 9.21 13.76 -3.75
N ILE A 43 8.06 13.20 -4.12
CA ILE A 43 7.52 13.24 -5.49
C ILE A 43 6.59 14.43 -5.69
N HIS A 44 6.24 14.73 -6.94
CA HIS A 44 5.41 15.90 -7.28
C HIS A 44 4.04 15.90 -6.60
N THR A 45 3.37 14.76 -6.50
CA THR A 45 2.11 14.63 -5.76
C THR A 45 2.03 13.25 -5.12
N GLY A 46 2.42 13.17 -3.87
CA GLY A 46 2.22 12.00 -3.02
C GLY A 46 1.20 12.29 -1.93
N LEU A 47 0.10 11.53 -1.93
CA LEU A 47 -0.93 11.58 -0.89
C LEU A 47 -1.20 10.16 -0.40
N TRP A 48 -1.50 10.00 0.88
CA TRP A 48 -1.84 8.69 1.44
C TRP A 48 -2.82 8.78 2.58
N ARG A 49 -3.57 7.69 2.77
CA ARG A 49 -4.56 7.54 3.84
C ARG A 49 -4.25 6.32 4.69
N TYR A 50 -4.32 6.51 6.00
CA TYR A 50 -4.29 5.43 6.98
C TYR A 50 -5.68 4.83 7.21
N ASP A 51 -5.74 3.53 7.52
CA ASP A 51 -6.93 2.76 7.87
C ASP A 51 -7.82 3.44 8.92
N SER A 52 -7.18 4.10 9.87
CA SER A 52 -7.90 4.72 10.97
C SER A 52 -8.76 5.89 10.52
N ASP A 53 -8.58 6.51 9.35
CA ASP A 53 -9.31 7.70 8.88
C ASP A 53 -10.45 7.40 7.89
N PRO A 54 -11.66 7.03 8.38
CA PRO A 54 -12.80 6.72 7.52
C PRO A 54 -13.61 7.95 7.09
N GLN A 55 -13.34 9.14 7.65
CA GLN A 55 -14.19 10.32 7.43
C GLN A 55 -13.79 11.17 6.23
N HIS A 56 -12.55 11.03 5.76
CA HIS A 56 -12.09 11.66 4.53
C HIS A 56 -12.26 10.68 3.37
N ALA A 57 -13.27 10.91 2.53
CA ALA A 57 -13.42 10.18 1.28
C ALA A 57 -12.33 10.66 0.29
N GLY A 58 -11.40 9.78 -0.05
CA GLY A 58 -10.34 10.02 -1.05
C GLY A 58 -8.95 10.24 -0.46
N PHE A 59 -8.03 10.69 -1.32
CA PHE A 59 -6.63 10.91 -0.98
C PHE A 59 -6.48 12.22 -0.20
N ALA A 60 -6.35 12.14 1.12
CA ALA A 60 -6.15 13.29 1.99
C ALA A 60 -4.67 13.49 2.33
N ASP A 61 -4.28 14.75 2.57
CA ASP A 61 -2.97 15.05 3.14
C ASP A 61 -2.93 14.54 4.59
N PRO A 62 -2.01 13.62 4.95
CA PRO A 62 -1.88 13.09 6.30
C PRO A 62 -1.56 14.15 7.35
N ALA A 63 -1.01 15.31 6.96
CA ALA A 63 -0.79 16.44 7.85
C ALA A 63 -2.10 17.11 8.29
N THR A 64 -3.20 16.90 7.57
CA THR A 64 -4.55 17.40 7.92
C THR A 64 -5.31 16.47 8.86
N ARG A 65 -4.70 15.33 9.24
CA ARG A 65 -5.31 14.30 10.07
C ARG A 65 -5.41 14.76 11.52
N ASP A 66 -6.61 14.70 12.10
CA ASP A 66 -6.77 14.84 13.55
C ASP A 66 -6.07 13.67 14.24
N SER A 67 -5.10 13.98 15.11
CA SER A 67 -4.26 13.00 15.80
C SER A 67 -5.12 12.18 16.76
N ARG A 68 -5.55 10.99 16.34
CA ARG A 68 -6.47 10.16 17.12
C ARG A 68 -5.72 9.14 17.96
N GLY A 69 -5.56 9.44 19.24
CA GLY A 69 -5.28 8.46 20.29
C GLY A 69 -4.19 8.85 21.26
N THR A 70 -4.17 8.17 22.41
CA THR A 70 -3.24 8.47 23.51
C THR A 70 -1.79 8.03 23.23
N VAL A 71 -1.59 7.11 22.28
CA VAL A 71 -0.27 6.48 22.02
C VAL A 71 0.42 6.98 20.76
N GLU A 72 -0.32 7.55 19.80
CA GLU A 72 0.26 8.04 18.55
C GLU A 72 1.28 9.17 18.74
N PRO A 73 1.11 10.14 19.66
CA PRO A 73 2.15 11.13 19.93
C PRO A 73 3.48 10.54 20.43
N LEU A 74 3.48 9.27 20.89
CA LEU A 74 4.67 8.60 21.41
C LEU A 74 5.42 7.81 20.34
N PHE A 75 4.71 7.23 19.37
CA PHE A 75 5.29 6.33 18.37
C PHE A 75 5.21 6.86 16.94
N GLY A 76 4.35 7.83 16.67
CA GLY A 76 4.00 8.29 15.33
C GLY A 76 2.92 7.43 14.66
N PRO A 77 2.27 7.94 13.61
CA PRO A 77 1.16 7.25 12.93
C PRO A 77 1.60 5.95 12.26
N ASP A 78 2.83 5.90 11.73
CA ASP A 78 3.41 4.74 11.04
C ASP A 78 3.44 3.47 11.92
N TYR A 79 3.40 3.61 13.25
CA TYR A 79 3.46 2.50 14.20
C TYR A 79 2.10 1.99 14.65
N VAL A 80 1.06 2.80 14.51
CA VAL A 80 -0.25 2.55 15.12
C VAL A 80 -1.37 2.41 14.10
N HIS A 81 -1.13 2.84 12.87
CA HIS A 81 -2.07 2.79 11.76
C HIS A 81 -1.39 2.19 10.52
N ASP A 82 -2.18 1.60 9.63
CA ASP A 82 -1.70 1.01 8.39
C ASP A 82 -2.09 1.87 7.18
N ILE A 83 -1.19 2.11 6.23
CA ILE A 83 -1.50 2.82 4.98
C ILE A 83 -2.37 1.93 4.08
N GLU A 84 -3.55 2.42 3.72
CA GLU A 84 -4.53 1.70 2.88
C GLU A 84 -4.68 2.29 1.49
N GLU A 85 -4.48 3.60 1.34
CA GLU A 85 -4.67 4.28 0.06
C GLU A 85 -3.47 5.17 -0.26
N VAL A 86 -3.04 5.14 -1.51
CA VAL A 86 -1.95 5.97 -2.02
C VAL A 86 -2.35 6.57 -3.36
N LEU A 87 -2.11 7.87 -3.50
CA LEU A 87 -2.02 8.55 -4.79
C LEU A 87 -0.58 8.99 -4.98
N ALA A 88 0.03 8.55 -6.07
CA ALA A 88 1.39 8.90 -6.44
C ALA A 88 1.40 9.37 -7.89
N TYR A 89 1.62 10.67 -8.09
CA TYR A 89 1.88 11.25 -9.40
C TYR A 89 3.26 11.89 -9.40
N ASP A 90 4.06 11.53 -10.40
CA ASP A 90 5.31 12.19 -10.73
C ASP A 90 5.53 12.13 -12.24
N PRO A 91 5.87 13.24 -12.93
CA PRO A 91 6.10 13.25 -14.37
C PRO A 91 7.13 12.19 -14.81
N ALA A 92 8.12 11.89 -13.96
CA ALA A 92 9.18 10.92 -14.21
C ALA A 92 9.06 9.66 -13.33
N LEU A 93 7.84 9.28 -12.93
CA LEU A 93 7.61 8.09 -12.13
C LEU A 93 8.02 6.83 -12.90
N GLY A 94 9.19 6.29 -12.59
CA GLY A 94 9.75 5.13 -13.29
C GLY A 94 9.48 3.78 -12.64
N ASN A 95 9.29 3.71 -11.31
CA ASN A 95 8.95 2.48 -10.59
C ASN A 95 8.28 2.77 -9.24
N LEU A 96 7.73 1.72 -8.62
CA LEU A 96 6.92 1.79 -7.39
C LEU A 96 7.57 1.04 -6.21
N ASN A 97 8.88 0.83 -6.22
CA ASN A 97 9.54 -0.04 -5.24
C ASN A 97 9.40 0.44 -3.79
N GLN A 98 9.30 1.75 -3.57
CA GLN A 98 9.18 2.38 -2.25
C GLN A 98 7.81 2.08 -1.60
N ILE A 99 6.74 2.01 -2.39
CA ILE A 99 5.40 1.67 -1.88
C ILE A 99 5.09 0.17 -1.95
N ALA A 100 5.87 -0.61 -2.69
CA ALA A 100 5.63 -2.05 -2.88
C ALA A 100 5.71 -2.90 -1.59
N LYS A 101 6.18 -2.33 -0.48
CA LYS A 101 6.22 -2.98 0.84
C LYS A 101 5.00 -2.68 1.71
N LEU A 102 4.08 -1.82 1.25
CA LEU A 102 2.84 -1.48 1.97
C LEU A 102 1.84 -2.65 1.88
N ARG A 103 1.98 -3.61 2.81
CA ARG A 103 1.20 -4.86 2.79
C ARG A 103 -0.31 -4.66 3.00
N LYS A 104 -0.72 -3.52 3.51
CA LYS A 104 -2.12 -3.20 3.82
C LYS A 104 -2.77 -2.28 2.80
N LEU A 105 -2.01 -1.86 1.77
CA LEU A 105 -2.51 -1.03 0.71
C LEU A 105 -3.62 -1.75 -0.07
N THR A 106 -4.80 -1.14 -0.13
CA THR A 106 -5.97 -1.64 -0.84
C THR A 106 -6.30 -0.82 -2.09
N THR A 107 -5.93 0.46 -2.11
CA THR A 107 -6.24 1.37 -3.21
C THR A 107 -4.99 2.12 -3.66
N LEU A 108 -4.69 2.09 -4.95
CA LEU A 108 -3.53 2.76 -5.53
C LEU A 108 -3.93 3.53 -6.78
N ASN A 109 -3.64 4.83 -6.79
CA ASN A 109 -3.72 5.68 -7.97
C ASN A 109 -2.31 6.12 -8.36
N ILE A 110 -1.88 5.79 -9.57
CA ILE A 110 -0.53 6.06 -10.07
C ILE A 110 -0.57 6.86 -11.37
N GLY A 111 0.26 7.90 -11.41
CA GLY A 111 0.37 8.83 -12.50
C GLY A 111 1.80 9.06 -12.94
N SER A 112 2.07 8.98 -14.24
CA SER A 112 3.36 9.28 -14.86
C SER A 112 3.17 9.98 -16.20
N ASP A 113 4.10 10.86 -16.57
CA ASP A 113 4.19 11.40 -17.95
C ASP A 113 5.22 10.62 -18.76
N THR A 114 5.67 9.47 -18.26
CA THR A 114 6.60 8.56 -18.92
C THR A 114 6.06 7.13 -18.90
N GLN A 115 6.85 6.20 -19.43
CA GLN A 115 6.53 4.80 -19.37
C GLN A 115 6.67 4.26 -17.94
N LEU A 116 5.65 3.54 -17.47
CA LEU A 116 5.57 3.07 -16.10
C LEU A 116 5.89 1.57 -15.98
N ASP A 117 6.78 1.22 -15.04
CA ASP A 117 7.08 -0.17 -14.68
C ASP A 117 6.14 -0.66 -13.56
N LEU A 118 5.35 -1.70 -13.86
CA LEU A 118 4.41 -2.32 -12.94
C LEU A 118 4.99 -3.53 -12.18
N SER A 119 6.26 -3.89 -12.40
CA SER A 119 6.90 -5.10 -11.85
C SER A 119 6.86 -5.20 -10.32
N ALA A 120 6.70 -4.08 -9.62
CA ALA A 120 6.62 -4.01 -8.17
C ALA A 120 5.22 -4.28 -7.61
N LEU A 121 4.16 -4.13 -8.41
CA LEU A 121 2.76 -4.29 -7.97
C LEU A 121 2.41 -5.64 -7.35
N PRO A 122 2.94 -6.80 -7.80
CA PRO A 122 2.61 -8.10 -7.20
C PRO A 122 2.98 -8.22 -5.72
N LYS A 123 3.85 -7.34 -5.19
CA LYS A 123 4.21 -7.31 -3.76
C LYS A 123 3.07 -6.73 -2.89
N LEU A 124 2.14 -6.00 -3.48
CA LEU A 124 0.96 -5.40 -2.84
C LEU A 124 -0.17 -6.44 -2.76
N SER A 125 0.01 -7.46 -1.90
CA SER A 125 -0.87 -8.64 -1.86
C SER A 125 -2.32 -8.38 -1.43
N HIS A 126 -2.64 -7.18 -0.97
CA HIS A 126 -3.98 -6.76 -0.56
C HIS A 126 -4.58 -5.67 -1.46
N LEU A 127 -3.91 -5.31 -2.57
CA LEU A 127 -4.40 -4.29 -3.48
C LEU A 127 -5.67 -4.78 -4.19
N LYS A 128 -6.75 -4.01 -4.07
CA LYS A 128 -8.07 -4.27 -4.64
C LYS A 128 -8.40 -3.37 -5.82
N GLN A 129 -7.98 -2.12 -5.73
CA GLN A 129 -8.31 -1.08 -6.69
C GLN A 129 -7.03 -0.42 -7.19
N LEU A 130 -6.89 -0.38 -8.52
CA LEU A 130 -5.75 0.23 -9.19
C LEU A 130 -6.23 1.18 -10.28
N THR A 131 -5.80 2.43 -10.20
CA THR A 131 -5.96 3.42 -11.27
C THR A 131 -4.61 3.78 -11.83
N ILE A 132 -4.46 3.76 -13.16
CA ILE A 132 -3.21 4.05 -13.85
C ILE A 132 -3.43 5.14 -14.88
N HIS A 133 -2.57 6.15 -14.86
CA HIS A 133 -2.41 7.15 -15.92
C HIS A 133 -0.92 7.26 -16.28
N ALA A 134 -0.54 6.91 -17.50
CA ALA A 134 0.85 6.91 -17.95
C ALA A 134 0.96 7.19 -19.45
N GLN A 135 2.14 7.65 -19.93
CA GLN A 135 2.41 7.70 -21.37
C GLN A 135 2.65 6.30 -21.98
N GLY A 136 2.66 5.24 -21.17
CA GLY A 136 2.64 3.86 -21.63
C GLY A 136 2.98 2.87 -20.53
N ILE A 137 2.67 1.60 -20.81
CA ILE A 137 3.00 0.46 -19.94
C ILE A 137 3.66 -0.60 -20.82
N ASN A 138 4.80 -1.17 -20.37
CA ASN A 138 5.51 -2.21 -21.12
C ASN A 138 4.72 -3.52 -21.21
N THR A 139 4.14 -3.94 -20.09
CA THR A 139 3.38 -5.19 -19.99
C THR A 139 2.42 -5.13 -18.80
N LEU A 140 1.28 -5.80 -18.94
CA LEU A 140 0.29 -6.01 -17.89
C LEU A 140 0.47 -7.34 -17.15
N GLU A 141 1.48 -8.14 -17.49
CA GLU A 141 1.78 -9.43 -16.86
C GLU A 141 1.81 -9.38 -15.33
N PRO A 142 2.36 -8.33 -14.67
CA PRO A 142 2.34 -8.25 -13.20
C PRO A 142 0.93 -8.33 -12.59
N LEU A 143 -0.11 -7.94 -13.32
CA LEU A 143 -1.50 -7.97 -12.84
C LEU A 143 -2.14 -9.37 -12.91
N HIS A 144 -1.55 -10.30 -13.68
CA HIS A 144 -2.09 -11.66 -13.89
C HIS A 144 -2.20 -12.48 -12.61
N HIS A 145 -1.38 -12.19 -11.59
CA HIS A 145 -1.30 -13.00 -10.37
C HIS A 145 -1.76 -12.26 -9.11
N MET A 146 -2.30 -11.04 -9.25
CA MET A 146 -2.76 -10.22 -8.13
C MET A 146 -4.16 -10.66 -7.67
N ALA A 147 -4.26 -11.78 -6.96
CA ALA A 147 -5.53 -12.42 -6.60
C ALA A 147 -6.51 -11.54 -5.79
N ALA A 148 -6.01 -10.52 -5.08
CA ALA A 148 -6.86 -9.57 -4.34
C ALA A 148 -7.38 -8.40 -5.20
N LEU A 149 -6.87 -8.24 -6.43
CA LEU A 149 -7.22 -7.13 -7.32
C LEU A 149 -8.59 -7.38 -7.93
N ASP A 150 -9.52 -6.48 -7.64
CA ASP A 150 -10.93 -6.55 -8.04
C ASP A 150 -11.21 -5.66 -9.27
N SER A 151 -10.53 -4.51 -9.36
CA SER A 151 -10.73 -3.55 -10.45
C SER A 151 -9.45 -2.82 -10.86
N VAL A 152 -9.30 -2.64 -12.17
CA VAL A 152 -8.26 -1.82 -12.78
C VAL A 152 -8.89 -0.80 -13.73
N LEU A 153 -8.59 0.47 -13.51
CA LEU A 153 -8.93 1.56 -14.39
C LEU A 153 -7.66 2.11 -15.04
N ILE A 154 -7.60 2.08 -16.36
CA ILE A 154 -6.48 2.60 -17.16
C ILE A 154 -7.00 3.83 -17.92
N ILE A 155 -6.41 5.00 -17.67
CA ILE A 155 -6.88 6.30 -18.17
C ILE A 155 -5.76 6.93 -19.02
N ASP A 156 -6.10 7.44 -20.20
CA ASP A 156 -5.17 8.18 -21.09
C ASP A 156 -3.84 7.43 -21.32
N THR A 157 -3.84 6.09 -21.24
CA THR A 157 -2.63 5.28 -21.29
C THR A 157 -2.65 4.33 -22.48
N PRO A 158 -1.68 4.44 -23.41
CA PRO A 158 -1.59 3.50 -24.52
C PRO A 158 -1.16 2.12 -23.99
N VAL A 159 -1.99 1.12 -24.28
CA VAL A 159 -1.77 -0.29 -23.92
C VAL A 159 -1.93 -1.13 -25.18
N ASP A 160 -0.99 -2.06 -25.40
CA ASP A 160 -1.09 -3.02 -26.50
C ASP A 160 -2.41 -3.85 -26.35
N PRO A 161 -3.28 -3.88 -27.37
CA PRO A 161 -4.49 -4.70 -27.34
C PRO A 161 -4.24 -6.18 -27.01
N ASN A 162 -3.07 -6.73 -27.35
CA ASN A 162 -2.68 -8.09 -27.02
C ASN A 162 -2.43 -8.27 -25.52
N GLU A 163 -1.79 -7.31 -24.86
CA GLU A 163 -1.61 -7.31 -23.40
C GLU A 163 -2.97 -7.24 -22.69
N LEU A 164 -3.86 -6.38 -23.19
CA LEU A 164 -5.21 -6.27 -22.64
C LEU A 164 -6.02 -7.56 -22.82
N ALA A 165 -5.91 -8.22 -23.97
CA ALA A 165 -6.55 -9.52 -24.21
C ALA A 165 -5.95 -10.62 -23.32
N ALA A 166 -4.63 -10.64 -23.15
CA ALA A 166 -3.94 -11.57 -22.26
C ALA A 166 -4.40 -11.41 -20.81
N LEU A 167 -4.47 -10.17 -20.31
CA LEU A 167 -4.96 -9.88 -18.96
C LEU A 167 -6.42 -10.35 -18.77
N LYS A 168 -7.31 -10.05 -19.73
CA LYS A 168 -8.72 -10.49 -19.70
C LYS A 168 -8.84 -12.01 -19.69
N ASN A 169 -7.98 -12.72 -20.40
CA ASN A 169 -7.97 -14.18 -20.42
C ASN A 169 -7.41 -14.77 -19.12
N ALA A 170 -6.37 -14.15 -18.55
CA ALA A 170 -5.75 -14.60 -17.31
C ALA A 170 -6.63 -14.33 -16.08
N ARG A 171 -7.39 -13.23 -16.11
CA ARG A 171 -8.21 -12.72 -15.00
C ARG A 171 -9.63 -12.35 -15.48
N PRO A 172 -10.46 -13.31 -15.91
CA PRO A 172 -11.79 -13.03 -16.47
C PRO A 172 -12.76 -12.38 -15.47
N GLU A 173 -12.50 -12.50 -14.17
CA GLU A 173 -13.27 -11.88 -13.09
C GLU A 173 -12.85 -10.43 -12.78
N LEU A 174 -11.67 -10.00 -13.24
CA LEU A 174 -11.14 -8.68 -12.97
C LEU A 174 -11.92 -7.63 -13.76
N GLN A 175 -12.40 -6.59 -13.06
CA GLN A 175 -13.11 -5.48 -13.69
C GLN A 175 -12.09 -4.54 -14.34
N ILE A 176 -11.93 -4.65 -15.66
CA ILE A 176 -10.96 -3.86 -16.42
C ILE A 176 -11.69 -2.80 -17.23
N GLN A 177 -11.40 -1.53 -16.94
CA GLN A 177 -11.88 -0.38 -17.70
C GLN A 177 -10.68 0.35 -18.31
N VAL A 178 -10.78 0.67 -19.60
CA VAL A 178 -9.80 1.49 -20.31
C VAL A 178 -10.54 2.69 -20.88
N THR A 179 -10.12 3.90 -20.50
CA THR A 179 -10.65 5.15 -21.03
C THR A 179 -9.55 5.87 -21.81
N PRO A 180 -9.89 6.42 -23.00
CA PRO A 180 -8.95 7.17 -23.80
C PRO A 180 -8.49 8.43 -23.09
#